data_AF-A0A371MR99-F1
#
_entry.id   AF-A0A371MR99-F1
#
_cell.length_a   1.000
_cell.length_b   1.000
_cell.length_c   1.000
_cell.angle_alpha   90.00
_cell.angle_beta   90.00
_cell.angle_gamma   90.00
#
_symmetry.space_group_name_H-M   'P 1'
#
loop_
_entity.id
_entity.type
_entity.pdbx_description
1 polymer ?
#
loop_
_entity_poly.entity_id
_entity_poly.type
_entity_poly.pdbx_seq_one_letter_code
_entity_poly.pdbx_strand_id
1 'polypeptide(L)'
;AAEAGITGFQMINDETVVDLDPQWIVAPEGSPVPENEAYNSTTAIQEGNVVRVNTNYLQQPAPRSVLAAETILEAVHPDAYEEYQTLQSQAETSATESPTTAAETTTTTAETDAPATTSTDAPGFGLSVSVVALAAAALLALRR
;
A
#
# COMPACT_ATOMS: atom_id res chain seq x y z
N ALA A 1 8.40 -16.53 -13.55
CA ALA A 1 9.53 -16.32 -12.60
C ALA A 1 9.42 -17.21 -11.36
N ALA A 2 8.28 -17.20 -10.64
CA ALA A 2 8.11 -18.00 -9.42
C ALA A 2 8.29 -19.52 -9.65
N GLU A 3 7.84 -20.04 -10.79
CA GLU A 3 8.02 -21.46 -11.18
C GLU A 3 9.49 -21.85 -11.34
N ALA A 4 10.36 -20.91 -11.70
CA ALA A 4 11.81 -21.10 -11.77
C ALA A 4 12.50 -20.91 -10.40
N GLY A 5 11.74 -20.80 -9.30
CA GLY A 5 12.27 -20.59 -7.95
C GLY A 5 12.83 -19.19 -7.68
N ILE A 6 12.59 -18.24 -8.59
CA ILE A 6 13.04 -16.85 -8.47
C ILE A 6 12.13 -16.13 -7.50
N THR A 7 12.71 -15.60 -6.42
CA THR A 7 11.97 -14.89 -5.36
C THR A 7 12.58 -13.52 -5.10
N GLY A 8 11.73 -12.51 -4.90
CA GLY A 8 12.18 -11.13 -4.73
C GLY A 8 12.89 -10.57 -5.97
N PHE A 9 13.75 -9.57 -5.75
CA PHE A 9 14.57 -8.97 -6.81
C PHE A 9 15.87 -9.76 -7.00
N GLN A 10 16.04 -10.35 -8.18
CA GLN A 10 17.21 -11.14 -8.53
C GLN A 10 17.57 -10.89 -10.00
N MET A 11 18.86 -11.02 -10.31
CA MET A 11 19.32 -11.02 -11.69
C MET A 11 18.95 -12.37 -12.32
N ILE A 12 18.26 -12.33 -13.45
CA ILE A 12 17.85 -13.50 -14.21
C ILE A 12 18.80 -13.65 -15.39
N ASN A 13 19.29 -14.86 -15.63
CA ASN A 13 20.16 -15.16 -16.77
C ASN A 13 19.35 -15.38 -18.05
N ASP A 14 19.97 -15.13 -19.20
CA ASP A 14 19.34 -15.24 -20.52
C ASP A 14 18.74 -16.63 -20.80
N GLU A 15 19.45 -17.71 -20.48
CA GLU A 15 18.95 -19.09 -20.66
C GLU A 15 17.64 -19.32 -19.88
N THR A 16 17.55 -18.79 -18.65
CA THR A 16 16.34 -18.91 -17.83
C THR A 16 15.17 -18.12 -18.42
N VAL A 17 15.43 -16.99 -19.10
CA VAL A 17 14.37 -16.21 -19.76
C VAL A 17 13.82 -16.98 -20.96
N VAL A 18 14.69 -17.62 -21.75
CA VAL A 18 14.29 -18.46 -22.89
C VAL A 18 13.47 -19.65 -22.42
N ASP A 19 13.94 -20.37 -21.40
CA ASP A 19 13.25 -21.54 -20.87
C ASP A 19 11.89 -21.19 -20.24
N LEU A 20 11.79 -20.00 -19.62
CA LEU A 20 10.55 -19.54 -18.98
C LEU A 20 9.50 -19.04 -19.97
N ASP A 21 9.93 -18.57 -21.15
CA ASP A 21 9.11 -17.97 -22.21
C ASP A 21 7.88 -17.19 -21.70
N PRO A 22 8.09 -16.04 -21.02
CA PRO A 22 6.98 -15.28 -20.47
C PRO A 22 6.05 -14.78 -21.58
N GLN A 23 4.74 -14.91 -21.33
CA GLN A 23 3.68 -14.38 -22.20
C GLN A 23 3.51 -12.86 -22.07
N TRP A 24 3.86 -12.31 -20.89
CA TRP A 24 3.76 -10.89 -20.56
C TRP A 24 5.01 -10.41 -19.82
N ILE A 25 5.50 -9.23 -20.17
CA ILE A 25 6.58 -8.55 -19.45
C ILE A 25 6.01 -7.28 -18.81
N VAL A 26 6.08 -7.19 -17.48
CA VAL A 26 5.74 -5.97 -16.74
C VAL A 26 7.02 -5.20 -16.47
N ALA A 27 7.09 -3.96 -16.94
CA ALA A 27 8.26 -3.11 -16.77
C ALA A 27 7.88 -1.70 -16.27
N PRO A 28 8.69 -1.10 -15.38
CA PRO A 28 8.49 0.29 -15.00
C PRO A 28 8.58 1.21 -16.22
N GLU A 29 7.80 2.28 -16.19
CA GLU A 29 7.85 3.35 -17.17
C GLU A 29 9.26 3.99 -17.21
N GLY A 30 9.81 4.14 -18.42
CA GLY A 30 11.16 4.68 -18.63
C GLY A 30 12.32 3.69 -18.40
N SER A 31 12.04 2.44 -18.00
CA SER A 31 13.06 1.39 -17.90
C SER A 31 13.14 0.58 -19.19
N PRO A 32 14.26 0.54 -19.93
CA PRO A 32 14.34 -0.26 -21.14
C PRO A 32 14.25 -1.76 -20.82
N VAL A 33 13.58 -2.52 -21.68
CA VAL A 33 13.66 -3.99 -21.64
C VAL A 33 14.94 -4.40 -22.38
N PRO A 34 15.72 -5.36 -21.88
CA PRO A 34 16.93 -5.80 -22.57
C PRO A 34 16.64 -6.28 -24.00
N GLU A 35 17.39 -5.77 -24.97
CA GLU A 35 17.25 -6.11 -26.39
C GLU A 35 18.22 -7.23 -26.81
N ASN A 36 18.30 -8.29 -26.02
CA ASN A 36 19.13 -9.45 -26.34
C ASN A 36 18.29 -10.56 -26.99
N GLU A 37 18.97 -11.58 -27.54
CA GLU A 37 18.31 -12.69 -28.23
C GLU A 37 17.31 -13.44 -27.32
N ALA A 38 17.65 -13.63 -26.05
CA ALA A 38 16.79 -14.31 -25.10
C ALA A 38 15.43 -13.60 -24.94
N TYR A 39 15.44 -12.30 -24.64
CA TYR A 39 14.19 -11.53 -24.52
C TYR A 39 13.45 -11.42 -25.87
N ASN A 40 14.16 -11.20 -26.98
CA ASN A 40 13.55 -11.09 -28.31
C ASN A 40 12.87 -12.40 -28.78
N SER A 41 13.35 -13.54 -28.31
CA SER A 41 12.75 -14.85 -28.60
C SER A 41 11.49 -15.16 -27.78
N THR A 42 11.19 -14.37 -26.74
CA THR A 42 10.02 -14.61 -25.88
C THR A 42 8.71 -14.24 -26.58
N THR A 43 7.63 -14.95 -26.23
CA THR A 43 6.27 -14.65 -26.69
C THR A 43 5.88 -13.22 -26.34
N ALA A 44 6.23 -12.73 -25.14
CA ALA A 44 5.94 -11.37 -24.72
C ALA A 44 6.47 -10.29 -25.69
N ILE A 45 7.70 -10.43 -26.19
CA ILE A 45 8.27 -9.45 -27.12
C ILE A 45 7.71 -9.62 -28.53
N GLN A 46 7.53 -10.87 -28.99
CA GLN A 46 7.02 -11.16 -30.32
C GLN A 46 5.59 -10.65 -30.54
N GLU A 47 4.75 -10.76 -29.51
CA GLU A 47 3.37 -10.28 -29.55
C GLU A 47 3.21 -8.81 -29.13
N GLY A 48 4.28 -8.18 -28.62
CA GLY A 48 4.24 -6.81 -28.11
C GLY A 48 3.55 -6.67 -26.75
N ASN A 49 3.44 -7.76 -25.99
CA ASN A 49 2.81 -7.86 -24.67
C ASN A 49 3.72 -7.32 -23.55
N VAL A 50 4.10 -6.04 -23.66
CA VAL A 50 4.91 -5.34 -22.66
C VAL A 50 4.05 -4.31 -21.93
N VAL A 51 3.70 -4.60 -20.68
CA VAL A 51 2.91 -3.70 -19.84
C VAL A 51 3.83 -2.70 -19.16
N ARG A 52 3.62 -1.41 -19.49
CA ARG A 52 4.34 -0.30 -18.88
C ARG A 52 3.54 0.25 -17.71
N VAL A 53 4.12 0.20 -16.52
CA VAL A 53 3.46 0.69 -15.30
C VAL A 53 4.26 1.84 -14.72
N ASN A 54 3.59 2.88 -14.23
CA ASN A 54 4.26 4.00 -13.60
C ASN A 54 5.11 3.53 -12.41
N THR A 55 6.38 3.93 -12.39
CA THR A 55 7.35 3.50 -11.37
C THR A 55 6.90 3.84 -9.94
N ASN A 56 6.20 4.96 -9.75
CA ASN A 56 5.70 5.34 -8.43
C ASN A 56 4.60 4.39 -7.93
N TYR A 57 3.81 3.79 -8.82
CA TYR A 57 2.77 2.83 -8.45
C TYR A 57 3.37 1.46 -8.11
N LEU A 58 4.48 1.07 -8.75
CA LEU A 58 5.17 -0.19 -8.46
C LEU A 58 5.96 -0.17 -7.15
N GLN A 59 6.52 0.98 -6.76
CA GLN A 59 7.51 1.07 -5.67
C GLN A 59 6.95 1.65 -4.36
N GLN A 60 5.70 2.09 -4.34
CA GLN A 60 5.06 2.65 -3.15
C GLN A 60 4.13 1.64 -2.48
N PRO A 61 4.05 1.64 -1.13
CA PRO A 61 3.04 0.86 -0.43
C PRO A 61 1.62 1.31 -0.80
N ALA A 62 0.65 0.46 -0.44
CA ALA A 62 -0.76 0.79 -0.55
C ALA A 62 -1.07 2.17 0.07
N PRO A 63 -2.01 2.93 -0.50
CA PRO A 63 -3.01 2.49 -1.48
C PRO A 63 -2.54 2.50 -2.95
N ARG A 64 -1.40 3.14 -3.27
CA ARG A 64 -1.01 3.40 -4.67
C ARG A 64 -0.59 2.15 -5.45
N SER A 65 -0.17 1.09 -4.78
CA SER A 65 0.15 -0.20 -5.41
C SER A 65 -1.06 -0.85 -6.11
N VAL A 66 -2.29 -0.50 -5.71
CA VAL A 66 -3.51 -1.01 -6.35
C VAL A 66 -3.61 -0.53 -7.80
N LEU A 67 -3.22 0.71 -8.09
CA LEU A 67 -3.24 1.27 -9.45
C LEU A 67 -2.32 0.50 -10.40
N ALA A 68 -1.17 0.02 -9.91
CA ALA A 68 -0.28 -0.84 -10.68
C ALA A 68 -0.95 -2.19 -11.02
N ALA A 69 -1.65 -2.79 -10.05
CA ALA A 69 -2.37 -4.03 -10.27
C ALA A 69 -3.52 -3.86 -11.26
N GLU A 70 -4.26 -2.75 -11.20
CA GLU A 70 -5.32 -2.42 -12.16
C GLU A 70 -4.78 -2.26 -13.59
N THR A 71 -3.65 -1.54 -13.75
CA THR A 71 -3.01 -1.38 -15.07
C THR A 71 -2.57 -2.72 -15.67
N ILE A 72 -2.04 -3.62 -14.82
CA ILE A 72 -1.65 -4.97 -15.26
C ILE A 72 -2.87 -5.81 -15.59
N LEU A 73 -3.94 -5.72 -14.78
CA LEU A 73 -5.18 -6.47 -14.99
C LEU A 73 -5.83 -6.08 -16.33
N GLU A 74 -5.94 -4.79 -16.61
CA GLU A 74 -6.48 -4.27 -17.87
C GLU A 74 -5.74 -4.83 -19.10
N ALA A 75 -4.42 -4.95 -19.02
CA ALA A 75 -3.61 -5.46 -20.12
C ALA A 75 -3.69 -7.00 -20.29
N VAL A 76 -3.62 -7.74 -19.18
CA VAL A 76 -3.51 -9.21 -19.22
C VAL A 76 -4.88 -9.89 -19.33
N HIS A 77 -5.91 -9.33 -18.69
CA HIS A 77 -7.26 -9.88 -18.60
C HIS A 77 -8.32 -8.76 -18.69
N PRO A 78 -8.60 -8.23 -19.90
CA PRO A 78 -9.54 -7.12 -20.08
C PRO A 78 -10.97 -7.48 -19.66
N ASP A 79 -11.37 -8.75 -19.79
CA ASP A 79 -12.65 -9.28 -19.34
C ASP A 79 -12.80 -9.19 -17.80
N ALA A 80 -11.76 -9.58 -17.07
CA ALA A 80 -11.74 -9.45 -15.61
C ALA A 80 -11.69 -7.98 -15.16
N TYR A 81 -11.07 -7.10 -15.94
CA TYR A 81 -11.04 -5.67 -15.66
C TYR A 81 -12.43 -5.02 -15.80
N GLU A 82 -13.22 -5.42 -16.79
CA GLU A 82 -14.62 -4.98 -16.92
C GLU A 82 -15.45 -5.41 -15.71
N GLU A 83 -15.35 -6.68 -15.29
CA GLU A 83 -16.03 -7.17 -14.09
C GLU A 83 -15.62 -6.37 -12.85
N TYR A 84 -14.32 -6.12 -12.66
CA TYR A 84 -13.80 -5.29 -11.58
C TYR A 84 -14.45 -3.90 -11.54
N GLN A 85 -14.58 -3.22 -12.69
CA GLN A 85 -15.21 -1.90 -12.76
C GLN A 85 -16.70 -1.94 -12.36
N THR A 86 -17.42 -3.00 -12.72
CA THR A 86 -18.83 -3.16 -12.31
C THR A 86 -18.97 -3.35 -10.80
N LEU A 87 -18.05 -4.07 -10.17
CA LEU A 87 -18.04 -4.29 -8.72
C LEU A 87 -17.69 -3.01 -7.97
N GLN A 88 -16.70 -2.24 -8.44
CA GLN A 88 -16.34 -0.94 -7.89
C GLN A 88 -17.54 0.02 -7.88
N SER A 89 -18.23 0.15 -9.01
CA SER A 89 -19.41 1.03 -9.14
C SER A 89 -20.53 0.65 -8.16
N GLN A 90 -20.74 -0.66 -7.92
CA GLN A 90 -21.70 -1.15 -6.93
C GLN A 90 -21.27 -0.84 -5.49
N ALA A 91 -19.98 -0.99 -5.17
CA ALA A 91 -19.45 -0.69 -3.85
C ALA A 91 -19.56 0.81 -3.50
N GLU A 92 -19.29 1.70 -4.46
CA GLU A 92 -19.45 3.14 -4.29
C GLU A 92 -20.92 3.54 -4.04
N THR A 93 -21.86 2.84 -4.68
CA THR A 93 -23.30 3.05 -4.48
C THR A 93 -23.76 2.59 -3.09
N SER A 94 -23.27 1.45 -2.61
CA SER A 94 -23.60 0.92 -1.27
C SER A 94 -22.98 1.72 -0.11
N ALA A 95 -21.85 2.40 -0.33
CA ALA A 95 -21.20 3.22 0.71
C ALA A 95 -22.04 4.45 1.12
N THR A 96 -22.96 4.91 0.27
CA THR A 96 -23.82 6.07 0.54
C THR A 96 -24.98 5.75 1.52
N GLU A 97 -25.30 4.48 1.77
CA GLU A 97 -26.46 4.09 2.59
C GLU A 97 -26.13 3.57 4.00
N SER A 98 -24.90 3.76 4.51
CA SER A 98 -24.61 3.34 5.90
C SER A 98 -25.33 4.23 6.93
N PRO A 99 -26.29 3.71 7.73
CA PRO A 99 -26.81 4.45 8.86
C PRO A 99 -25.71 4.56 9.91
N THR A 100 -25.37 5.79 10.29
CA THR A 100 -24.57 6.08 11.51
C THR A 100 -25.31 5.52 12.72
N THR A 101 -25.05 4.26 13.06
CA THR A 101 -25.39 3.71 14.37
C THR A 101 -24.25 4.08 15.30
N ALA A 102 -24.47 5.14 16.08
CA ALA A 102 -23.62 5.48 17.20
C ALA A 102 -23.60 4.29 18.17
N ALA A 103 -22.49 3.57 18.21
CA ALA A 103 -22.24 2.57 19.22
C ALA A 103 -21.93 3.29 20.55
N GLU A 104 -22.96 3.51 21.37
CA GLU A 104 -22.78 3.83 22.79
C GLU A 104 -22.04 2.67 23.46
N THR A 105 -20.73 2.83 23.64
CA THR A 105 -19.94 1.92 24.48
C THR A 105 -20.22 2.25 25.94
N THR A 106 -21.11 1.46 26.55
CA THR A 106 -21.34 1.48 28.00
C THR A 106 -20.15 0.79 28.68
N THR A 107 -19.15 1.58 29.10
CA THR A 107 -18.02 1.07 29.88
C THR A 107 -18.41 0.98 31.36
N THR A 108 -18.55 -0.25 31.85
CA THR A 108 -18.70 -0.59 33.27
C THR A 108 -17.61 0.06 34.13
N THR A 109 -18.03 0.89 35.08
CA THR A 109 -17.19 1.53 36.10
C THR A 109 -16.64 0.48 37.07
N ALA A 110 -15.32 0.26 37.06
CA ALA A 110 -14.58 -0.26 38.20
C ALA A 110 -13.96 0.93 38.95
N GLU A 111 -14.34 1.03 40.21
CA GLU A 111 -13.95 2.03 41.21
C GLU A 111 -12.45 1.89 41.56
N THR A 112 -11.64 2.94 41.38
CA THR A 112 -10.41 3.24 42.16
C THR A 112 -9.89 4.66 41.83
N ASP A 113 -10.10 5.55 42.80
CA ASP A 113 -9.27 6.68 43.27
C ASP A 113 -8.37 7.55 42.32
N ALA A 114 -8.49 8.88 42.50
CA ALA A 114 -7.57 9.99 42.15
C ALA A 114 -7.71 10.76 40.79
N PRO A 115 -7.36 12.09 40.75
CA PRO A 115 -8.07 13.11 39.95
C PRO A 115 -7.48 13.43 38.55
N ALA A 116 -8.35 14.03 37.72
CA ALA A 116 -8.23 14.32 36.29
C ALA A 116 -7.21 15.40 35.86
N THR A 117 -6.63 15.24 34.65
CA THR A 117 -6.40 16.34 33.67
C THR A 117 -6.29 15.85 32.20
N THR A 118 -7.17 16.41 31.36
CA THR A 118 -7.13 16.65 29.89
C THR A 118 -6.73 15.52 28.93
N SER A 119 -7.74 14.91 28.29
CA SER A 119 -7.59 14.07 27.09
C SER A 119 -7.54 14.95 25.83
N THR A 120 -6.43 14.91 25.09
CA THR A 120 -6.36 15.40 23.72
C THR A 120 -6.67 14.23 22.80
N ASP A 121 -7.88 14.21 22.24
CA ASP A 121 -8.27 13.24 21.23
C ASP A 121 -7.65 13.62 19.89
N ALA A 122 -6.37 13.29 19.72
CA ALA A 122 -5.65 13.27 18.47
C ALA A 122 -4.83 11.97 18.44
N PRO A 123 -4.89 11.16 17.38
CA PRO A 123 -4.18 9.88 17.35
C PRO A 123 -2.69 10.16 17.10
N GLY A 124 -1.96 10.47 18.17
CA GLY A 124 -0.54 10.77 18.11
C GLY A 124 -0.03 11.48 19.36
N PHE A 125 0.66 10.74 20.23
CA PHE A 125 1.64 11.24 21.21
C PHE A 125 1.13 12.32 22.19
N GLY A 126 0.48 11.89 23.27
CA GLY A 126 0.03 12.75 24.36
C GLY A 126 1.16 13.52 25.05
N LEU A 127 1.12 14.85 24.95
CA LEU A 127 2.04 15.82 25.57
C LEU A 127 1.54 16.28 26.96
N SER A 128 1.14 15.38 27.85
CA SER A 128 0.55 15.78 29.15
C SER A 128 1.49 15.72 30.35
N VAL A 129 2.71 15.19 30.24
CA VAL A 129 3.63 15.05 31.41
C VAL A 129 4.65 16.19 31.54
N SER A 130 4.89 17.00 30.51
CA SER A 130 6.03 17.94 30.50
C SER A 130 5.79 19.31 31.17
N VAL A 131 4.55 19.68 31.54
CA VAL A 131 4.27 21.04 32.06
C VAL A 131 4.48 21.17 33.58
N VAL A 132 4.33 20.10 34.36
CA VAL A 132 4.46 20.19 35.82
C VAL A 132 5.93 20.24 36.29
N ALA A 133 6.84 19.63 35.54
CA ALA A 133 8.28 19.64 35.88
C ALA A 133 8.90 21.06 35.80
N LEU A 134 8.43 21.90 34.88
CA LEU A 134 8.96 23.27 34.72
C LEU A 134 8.47 24.23 35.81
N ALA A 135 7.28 24.03 36.37
CA ALA A 135 6.75 24.88 37.44
C ALA A 135 7.46 24.64 38.79
N ALA A 136 7.83 23.39 39.10
CA ALA A 136 8.53 23.05 40.33
C ALA A 136 9.99 23.57 40.34
N ALA A 137 10.67 23.57 39.19
CA ALA A 137 12.03 24.10 39.06
C ALA A 137 12.08 25.62 39.24
N ALA A 138 11.08 26.36 38.72
CA ALA A 138 11.01 27.81 38.84
C ALA A 138 10.78 28.27 40.30
N LEU A 139 9.93 27.58 41.07
CA LEU A 139 9.65 27.94 42.46
C LEU A 139 10.81 27.68 43.43
N LEU A 140 11.67 26.70 43.14
CA LEU A 140 12.88 26.43 43.92
C LEU A 140 14.02 27.41 43.63
N ALA A 141 14.09 27.97 42.42
CA ALA A 141 15.08 28.99 42.05
C ALA A 141 14.81 30.35 42.71
N LEU A 142 13.56 30.67 43.06
CA LEU A 142 13.23 31.90 43.80
C LEU A 142 13.37 31.79 45.33
N ARG A 143 13.70 30.59 45.85
CA ARG A 143 13.87 30.35 47.29
C ARG A 143 15.32 30.08 47.71
N ARG A 144 16.29 30.40 46.87
CA ARG A 144 17.70 30.50 47.26
C ARG A 144 18.15 31.95 47.31
#